data_AF-A0A524HI90-F1
#
_entry.id   AF-A0A524HI90-F1
#
_cell.length_a   1.000
_cell.length_b   1.000
_cell.length_c   1.000
_cell.angle_alpha   90.00
_cell.angle_beta   90.00
_cell.angle_gamma   90.00
#
_symmetry.space_group_name_H-M   'P 1'
#
loop_
_entity.id
_entity.type
_entity.pdbx_description
1 polymer ?
#
loop_
_entity_poly.entity_id
_entity_poly.type
_entity_poly.pdbx_seq_one_letter_code
_entity_poly.pdbx_strand_id
1 'polypeptide(L)' 'MFSRRIKIFIALSIAMMVICVARLAQLQILNLPYYREQVVKLKLERSRTRQINTLRGIILDRKGRVLATDEPKF' A
#
# COMPACT_ATOMS: atom_id res chain seq x y z
N MET A 1 26.58 -5.37 -38.07
CA MET A 1 26.15 -6.18 -36.91
C MET A 1 25.57 -5.38 -35.72
N PHE A 2 25.66 -4.04 -35.69
CA PHE A 2 25.14 -3.22 -34.59
C PHE A 2 23.63 -2.89 -34.69
N SER A 3 23.11 -2.73 -35.91
CA SER A 3 21.75 -2.23 -36.17
C SER A 3 20.64 -3.16 -35.65
N ARG A 4 20.88 -4.48 -35.62
CA ARG A 4 19.92 -5.45 -35.05
C ARG A 4 19.84 -5.35 -33.53
N ARG A 5 20.97 -5.21 -32.84
CA ARG A 5 21.02 -5.09 -31.38
C ARG A 5 20.37 -3.80 -30.90
N ILE A 6 20.60 -2.70 -31.62
CA ILE A 6 19.97 -1.40 -31.34
C ILE A 6 18.45 -1.48 -31.50
N LYS A 7 17.93 -2.11 -32.57
CA LYS A 7 16.48 -2.28 -32.75
C LYS A 7 15.83 -3.07 -31.61
N ILE A 8 16.48 -4.13 -31.14
CA ILE A 8 16.00 -4.94 -30.01
C ILE A 8 15.96 -4.09 -28.73
N PHE A 9 17.00 -3.32 -28.47
CA PHE A 9 17.05 -2.44 -27.29
C PHE A 9 15.95 -1.37 -27.33
N ILE A 10 15.74 -0.72 -28.48
CA ILE A 10 14.67 0.26 -28.66
C ILE A 10 13.30 -0.37 -28.45
N ALA A 11 13.06 -1.56 -29.03
CA ALA A 11 11.81 -2.28 -28.85
C ALA A 11 11.55 -2.62 -27.38
N LEU A 12 12.58 -3.03 -26.64
CA LEU A 12 12.48 -3.33 -25.22
C LEU A 12 12.16 -2.07 -24.39
N SER A 13 12.83 -0.95 -24.66
CA SER A 13 12.56 0.32 -23.98
C SER A 13 11.14 0.81 -24.24
N ILE A 14 10.65 0.69 -25.48
CA ILE A 14 9.28 1.03 -25.83
C ILE A 14 8.30 0.10 -25.09
N ALA A 15 8.58 -1.21 -25.04
CA ALA A 15 7.74 -2.16 -24.33
C ALA A 15 7.65 -1.82 -22.83
N MET A 16 8.76 -1.49 -22.17
CA MET A 16 8.75 -1.05 -20.77
C MET A 16 7.95 0.25 -20.59
N MET A 17 8.10 1.21 -21.50
CA MET A 17 7.34 2.45 -21.45
C MET A 17 5.84 2.20 -21.57
N VAL A 18 5.42 1.31 -22.48
CA VAL A 18 4.02 0.91 -22.64
C VAL A 18 3.49 0.25 -21.37
N ILE A 19 4.27 -0.62 -20.70
CA ILE A 19 3.87 -1.25 -19.43
C ILE A 19 3.63 -0.19 -18.35
N CYS A 20 4.53 0.80 -18.24
CA CYS A 20 4.38 1.89 -17.27
C CYS A 20 3.13 2.73 -17.52
N VAL A 21 2.87 3.08 -18.79
CA VAL A 21 1.68 3.85 -19.17
C VAL A 21 0.41 3.03 -18.95
N ALA A 22 0.41 1.74 -19.30
CA ALA A 22 -0.72 0.85 -19.05
C ALA A 22 -1.00 0.70 -17.54
N ARG A 23 0.06 0.59 -16.72
CA ARG A 23 -0.09 0.53 -15.25
C ARG A 23 -0.67 1.83 -14.69
N LEU A 24 -0.24 2.98 -15.22
CA LEU A 24 -0.79 4.28 -14.84
C LEU A 24 -2.27 4.38 -15.24
N ALA A 25 -2.60 4.00 -16.48
CA ALA A 25 -3.97 3.98 -16.97
C ALA A 25 -4.85 3.02 -16.15
N GLN A 26 -4.34 1.87 -15.72
CA GLN A 26 -5.05 0.95 -14.83
C GLN A 26 -5.38 1.61 -13.48
N LEU A 27 -4.43 2.34 -12.89
CA LEU A 27 -4.65 3.03 -11.62
C LEU A 27 -5.63 4.20 -11.76
N GLN A 28 -5.61 4.89 -12.90
CA GLN A 28 -6.49 6.03 -13.16
C GLN A 28 -7.89 5.60 -13.61
N ILE A 29 -8.02 4.70 -14.58
CA ILE A 29 -9.31 4.42 -15.26
C ILE A 29 -10.10 3.32 -14.57
N LEU A 30 -9.49 2.15 -14.33
CA LEU A 30 -10.23 0.99 -13.75
C LEU A 30 -10.58 1.19 -12.28
N ASN A 31 -9.81 2.03 -11.60
CA ASN A 31 -9.75 2.11 -10.15
C ASN A 31 -10.26 3.45 -9.60
N LEU A 32 -10.80 4.29 -10.49
CA LEU A 32 -11.25 5.65 -10.19
C LEU A 32 -12.23 5.74 -8.99
N PRO A 33 -13.28 4.89 -8.85
CA PRO A 33 -14.17 4.99 -7.69
C PRO A 33 -13.51 4.48 -6.39
N TYR A 34 -12.80 3.35 -6.44
CA TYR A 34 -12.16 2.74 -5.27
C TYR A 34 -11.04 3.62 -4.69
N TYR A 35 -10.17 4.17 -5.55
CA TYR A 35 -9.08 5.02 -5.08
C TYR A 35 -9.55 6.41 -4.69
N ARG A 36 -10.59 6.98 -5.32
CA ARG A 36 -11.14 8.26 -4.89
C ARG A 36 -11.78 8.15 -3.51
N GLU A 37 -12.55 7.09 -3.26
CA GLU A 37 -13.12 6.85 -1.93
C GLU A 37 -12.06 6.54 -0.89
N GLN A 38 -11.06 5.72 -1.21
CA GLN A 38 -9.98 5.44 -0.28
C GLN A 38 -9.07 6.64 -0.04
N VAL A 39 -8.81 7.49 -1.04
CA VAL A 39 -8.04 8.73 -0.84
C VAL A 39 -8.84 9.72 -0.03
N VAL A 40 -10.16 9.82 -0.23
CA VAL A 40 -11.01 10.67 0.63
C VAL A 40 -11.05 10.14 2.05
N LYS A 41 -11.25 8.82 2.26
CA LYS A 41 -11.19 8.16 3.57
C LYS A 41 -9.83 8.35 4.22
N LEU A 42 -8.74 8.07 3.51
CA LEU A 42 -7.37 8.25 3.99
C LEU A 42 -7.04 9.72 4.23
N LYS A 43 -7.56 10.69 3.47
CA LYS A 43 -7.30 12.12 3.72
C LYS A 43 -8.07 12.60 4.95
N LEU A 44 -9.31 12.12 5.13
CA LEU A 44 -10.12 12.34 6.33
C LEU A 44 -9.48 11.70 7.58
N GLU A 45 -9.00 10.46 7.44
CA GLU A 45 -8.25 9.72 8.47
C GLU A 45 -6.82 10.22 8.65
N ARG A 46 -6.20 10.87 7.65
CA ARG A 46 -4.88 11.50 7.75
C ARG A 46 -4.95 12.80 8.57
N SER A 47 -6.02 13.58 8.35
CA SER A 47 -6.38 14.68 9.25
C SER A 47 -6.77 14.20 10.65
N ARG A 48 -7.18 12.93 10.80
CA ARG A 48 -7.42 12.24 12.07
C ARG A 48 -6.38 11.16 12.37
N THR A 49 -5.13 11.26 11.90
CA THR A 49 -4.11 10.25 12.21
C THR A 49 -3.67 10.45 13.64
N ARG A 50 -4.57 10.08 14.55
CA ARG A 50 -4.21 9.50 15.82
C ARG A 50 -3.56 8.19 15.42
N GLN A 51 -2.25 8.14 15.58
CA GLN A 51 -1.50 6.90 15.54
C GLN A 51 -2.34 5.84 16.27
N ILE A 52 -2.80 4.82 15.56
CA ILE A 52 -3.49 3.70 16.19
C ILE A 52 -2.45 3.11 17.13
N ASN A 53 -2.58 3.42 18.42
CA ASN A 53 -1.63 2.95 19.40
C ASN A 53 -1.78 1.43 19.41
N THR A 54 -0.72 0.72 19.06
CA THR A 54 -0.75 -0.74 19.03
C THR A 54 -1.04 -1.21 20.44
N LEU A 55 -2.14 -1.94 20.64
CA LEU A 55 -2.39 -2.61 21.92
C LEU A 55 -1.27 -3.61 22.15
N ARG A 56 -0.60 -3.53 23.30
CA ARG A 56 0.41 -4.52 23.69
C ARG A 56 -0.29 -5.86 23.95
N GLY A 57 0.34 -6.95 23.53
CA GLY A 57 -0.16 -8.29 23.81
C GLY A 57 -0.26 -8.56 25.32
N ILE A 58 -1.26 -9.35 25.71
CA ILE A 58 -1.51 -9.74 27.10
C ILE A 58 -0.42 -10.72 27.54
N ILE A 59 0.17 -10.49 28.71
CA ILE A 59 1.16 -11.40 29.31
C ILE A 59 0.44 -12.35 30.28
N LEU A 60 0.58 -13.64 30.05
CA LEU A 60 -0.02 -14.72 30.83
C LEU A 60 1.05 -15.52 31.59
N ASP A 61 0.71 -16.02 32.78
CA ASP A 61 1.47 -17.06 33.47
C ASP A 61 1.25 -18.45 32.84
N ARG A 62 2.07 -19.45 33.18
CA ARG A 62 1.96 -20.85 32.73
C ARG A 62 0.58 -21.47 33.01
N LYS A 63 -0.15 -20.95 34.00
CA LYS A 63 -1.51 -21.39 34.35
C LYS A 63 -2.62 -20.57 33.66
N GLY A 64 -2.28 -19.73 32.68
CA GLY A 64 -3.22 -18.89 31.94
C GLY A 64 -3.75 -17.69 32.70
N ARG A 65 -3.12 -17.31 33.83
CA ARG A 65 -3.52 -16.14 34.62
C ARG A 65 -2.91 -14.87 34.02
N VAL A 66 -3.70 -13.81 33.88
CA VAL A 66 -3.22 -12.52 33.36
C VAL A 66 -2.28 -11.86 34.36
N LEU A 67 -1.05 -11.57 33.93
CA LEU A 67 -0.04 -10.89 34.72
C LEU A 67 0.10 -9.41 34.33
N ALA A 68 -0.09 -9.08 33.05
CA ALA A 68 -0.12 -7.72 32.56
C ALA A 68 -1.04 -7.60 31.33
N THR A 69 -1.87 -6.56 31.31
CA THR A 69 -2.73 -6.20 30.19
C THR A 69 -2.81 -4.68 30.12
N ASP A 70 -2.92 -4.13 28.91
CA ASP A 70 -3.21 -2.72 28.69
C ASP A 70 -4.71 -2.60 28.39
N GLU A 71 -5.45 -1.90 29.25
CA GLU A 71 -6.87 -1.60 29.05
C GLU A 71 -7.07 -0.10 28.78
N PRO A 72 -7.93 0.29 27.83
CA PRO A 72 -8.25 1.68 27.60
C PRO A 72 -9.05 2.23 28.79
N LYS A 73 -8.53 3.28 29.44
CA LYS A 73 -9.22 4.02 30.49
C LYS A 73 -9.62 5.40 29.97
N PHE A 74 -10.89 5.77 30.18
CA PHE A 74 -11.49 7.03 29.75
C PHE A 74 -11.51 8.05 30.88
#